data_AF-A0A540WGX3-F1
#
_entry.id   AF-A0A540WGX3-F1
#
_cell.length_a   1.000
_cell.length_b   1.000
_cell.length_c   1.000
_cell.angle_alpha   90.00
_cell.angle_beta   90.00
_cell.angle_gamma   90.00
#
_symmetry.space_group_name_H-M   'P 1'
#
loop_
_entity.id
_entity.type
_entity.pdbx_description
1 polymer ?
#
loop_
_entity_poly.entity_id
_entity_poly.type
_entity_poly.pdbx_seq_one_letter_code
_entity_poly.pdbx_strand_id
1 'polypeptide(L)'
;FEFKQGDKYVGFDVDLWAAIAKELKLDYTLKPMDFSGIIPALQTKNIDLALAGITITDERKKAIDFSDGYYKSGLLVMVNANNNDIKDVKDLNGKVVAVKSGTGSVDYAKANIKTKDLRQFPNIDNAYICL
;
A
#
# COMPACT_ATOMS: atom_id res chain seq x y z
N PHE A 1 -0.64 7.15 0.40
CA PHE A 1 -0.97 8.35 1.21
C PHE A 1 -0.14 9.56 0.80
N GLU A 2 0.76 9.37 -0.15
CA GLU A 2 1.74 10.28 -0.68
C GLU A 2 1.66 10.24 -2.21
N PHE A 3 1.80 11.39 -2.86
CA PHE A 3 1.83 11.50 -4.32
C PHE A 3 2.69 12.68 -4.74
N LYS A 4 3.09 12.69 -6.01
CA LYS A 4 3.90 13.77 -6.58
C LYS A 4 2.99 14.89 -7.07
N GLN A 5 3.19 16.11 -6.56
CA GLN A 5 2.52 17.33 -7.02
C GLN A 5 3.58 18.34 -7.49
N GLY A 6 3.69 18.51 -8.81
CA GLY A 6 4.82 19.23 -9.41
C GLY A 6 6.14 18.53 -9.08
N ASP A 7 7.07 19.26 -8.47
CA ASP A 7 8.39 18.73 -8.09
C ASP A 7 8.45 18.21 -6.64
N LYS A 8 7.34 18.28 -5.89
CA LYS A 8 7.30 17.90 -4.48
C LYS A 8 6.46 16.65 -4.26
N TYR A 9 6.85 15.87 -3.26
CA TYR A 9 5.98 14.84 -2.69
C TYR A 9 5.13 15.49 -1.61
N VAL A 10 3.83 15.22 -1.66
CA VAL A 10 2.83 15.75 -0.74
C VAL A 10 1.90 14.63 -0.32
N GLY A 11 1.15 14.85 0.76
CA GLY A 11 0.17 13.91 1.28
C GLY A 11 0.38 13.60 2.75
N PHE A 12 -0.55 12.83 3.31
CA PHE A 12 -0.64 12.60 4.75
C PHE A 12 0.65 12.03 5.35
N ASP A 13 1.26 11.03 4.72
CA ASP A 13 2.51 10.41 5.24
C ASP A 13 3.69 11.40 5.21
N VAL A 14 3.73 12.29 4.21
CA VAL A 14 4.78 13.32 4.10
C VAL A 14 4.61 14.36 5.21
N ASP A 15 3.37 14.83 5.42
CA ASP A 15 3.07 15.84 6.44
C ASP A 15 3.30 15.28 7.86
N LEU A 16 2.88 14.03 8.10
CA LEU A 16 3.10 13.35 9.37
C LEU A 16 4.59 13.19 9.67
N TRP A 17 5.37 12.71 8.70
CA TRP A 17 6.82 12.56 8.88
C TRP A 17 7.51 13.91 9.09
N ALA A 18 7.12 14.94 8.35
CA ALA A 18 7.67 16.29 8.53
C ALA A 18 7.41 16.82 9.95
N ALA A 19 6.23 16.56 10.52
CA ALA A 19 5.90 16.92 11.90
C ALA A 19 6.76 16.14 12.91
N ILE A 20 6.92 14.83 12.73
CA ILE A 20 7.75 13.98 13.61
C ILE A 20 9.22 14.38 13.53
N ALA A 21 9.77 14.56 12.34
CA ALA A 21 11.15 14.97 12.13
C ALA A 21 11.43 16.34 12.77
N LYS A 22 10.48 17.28 12.69
CA LYS A 22 10.58 18.58 13.36
C LYS A 22 10.62 18.44 14.89
N GLU A 23 9.74 17.63 15.47
CA GLU A 23 9.69 17.39 16.92
C GLU A 23 11.00 16.76 17.43
N LEU A 24 11.50 15.78 16.67
CA LEU A 24 12.74 15.05 17.00
C LEU A 24 14.02 15.77 16.55
N LYS A 25 13.91 16.93 15.88
CA LYS A 25 15.02 17.70 15.32
C LYS A 25 15.93 16.86 14.39
N LEU A 26 15.30 16.10 13.51
CA LEU A 26 15.97 15.23 12.54
C LEU A 26 15.99 15.88 11.15
N ASP A 27 17.14 15.79 10.48
CA ASP A 27 17.25 16.01 9.05
C ASP A 27 16.91 14.73 8.29
N TYR A 28 16.25 14.85 7.14
CA TYR A 28 15.87 13.70 6.33
C TYR A 28 15.84 14.03 4.84
N THR A 29 15.86 12.98 4.02
CA THR A 29 15.62 13.08 2.57
C THR A 29 14.66 11.97 2.18
N LEU A 30 13.58 12.33 1.49
CA LEU A 30 12.64 11.35 0.97
C LEU A 30 13.24 10.62 -0.24
N LYS A 31 13.12 9.29 -0.27
CA LYS A 31 13.53 8.43 -1.38
C LYS A 31 12.32 7.64 -1.90
N PRO A 32 11.54 8.21 -2.85
CA PRO A 32 10.40 7.52 -3.44
C PRO A 32 10.84 6.25 -4.19
N MET A 33 10.10 5.17 -4.04
CA MET A 33 10.35 3.88 -4.71
C MET A 33 9.06 3.06 -4.82
N ASP A 34 9.10 1.96 -5.58
CA ASP A 34 7.99 1.02 -5.64
C ASP A 34 7.78 0.33 -4.28
N PHE A 35 6.51 0.11 -3.91
CA PHE A 35 6.14 -0.43 -2.59
C PHE A 35 6.77 -1.79 -2.28
N SER A 36 6.90 -2.65 -3.29
CA SER A 36 7.54 -3.96 -3.15
C SER A 36 9.02 -3.88 -2.76
N GLY A 37 9.69 -2.75 -3.02
CA GLY A 37 11.10 -2.52 -2.68
C GLY A 37 11.32 -2.03 -1.24
N ILE A 38 10.28 -1.58 -0.54
CA ILE A 38 10.41 -0.92 0.77
C ILE A 38 10.95 -1.88 1.84
N ILE A 39 10.33 -3.05 2.01
CA ILE A 39 10.74 -4.02 3.03
C ILE A 39 12.17 -4.52 2.79
N PRO A 40 12.56 -4.94 1.56
CA PRO A 40 13.95 -5.26 1.27
C PRO A 40 14.92 -4.11 1.57
N ALA A 41 14.57 -2.87 1.22
CA ALA A 41 15.44 -1.71 1.45
C ALA A 41 15.65 -1.41 2.95
N LEU A 42 14.67 -1.66 3.80
CA LEU A 42 14.80 -1.59 5.26
C LEU A 42 15.73 -2.71 5.77
N GLN A 43 15.54 -3.95 5.31
CA GLN A 43 16.36 -5.08 5.72
C GLN A 43 17.84 -4.92 5.34
N THR A 44 18.12 -4.36 4.16
CA THR A 44 19.49 -4.07 3.71
C THR A 44 20.05 -2.77 4.28
N LYS A 45 19.26 -2.02 5.08
CA LYS A 45 19.62 -0.72 5.65
C LYS A 45 19.98 0.34 4.60
N ASN A 46 19.40 0.23 3.39
CA ASN A 46 19.52 1.24 2.35
C ASN A 46 18.64 2.48 2.63
N ILE A 47 17.63 2.31 3.50
CA ILE A 47 16.79 3.35 4.08
C ILE A 47 16.66 3.12 5.59
N ASP A 48 16.50 4.19 6.36
CA ASP A 48 16.44 4.15 7.82
C ASP A 48 15.03 3.88 8.35
N LEU A 49 14.01 4.30 7.59
CA LEU A 49 12.59 4.15 7.91
C LEU A 49 11.74 4.30 6.63
N ALA A 50 10.46 3.94 6.72
CA ALA A 50 9.53 4.06 5.60
C ALA A 50 8.13 4.50 6.05
N LEU A 51 7.50 5.38 5.27
CA LEU A 51 6.09 5.73 5.36
C LEU A 51 5.47 5.56 3.97
N ALA A 52 4.45 4.71 3.88
CA ALA A 52 3.72 4.42 2.64
C ALA A 52 2.36 3.75 2.94
N GLY A 53 1.72 4.10 4.06
CA GLY A 53 0.54 3.40 4.58
C GLY A 53 0.78 1.89 4.81
N ILE A 54 1.96 1.53 5.32
CA ILE A 54 2.38 0.13 5.43
C ILE A 54 1.55 -0.58 6.51
N THR A 55 0.72 -1.53 6.09
CA THR A 55 -0.07 -2.36 7.01
C THR A 55 0.84 -3.18 7.93
N ILE A 56 0.61 -3.07 9.24
CA ILE A 56 1.25 -3.89 10.27
C ILE A 56 0.69 -5.31 10.19
N THR A 57 1.57 -6.30 9.98
CA THR A 57 1.21 -7.72 10.01
C THR A 57 2.26 -8.51 10.79
N ASP A 58 1.87 -9.65 11.38
CA ASP A 58 2.81 -10.49 12.14
C ASP A 58 3.92 -11.05 11.26
N GLU A 59 3.65 -11.28 9.97
CA GLU A 59 4.67 -11.69 9.01
C GLU A 59 5.71 -10.60 8.76
N ARG A 60 5.27 -9.34 8.59
CA ARG A 60 6.19 -8.20 8.42
C ARG A 60 6.96 -7.90 9.70
N LYS A 61 6.34 -8.06 10.88
CA LYS A 61 7.01 -7.91 12.19
C LYS A 61 8.18 -8.88 12.39
N LYS A 62 8.21 -10.02 11.69
CA LYS A 62 9.37 -10.93 11.71
C LYS A 62 10.55 -10.40 10.89
N ALA A 63 10.29 -9.48 9.97
CA ALA A 63 11.29 -8.96 9.02
C ALA A 63 11.77 -7.54 9.37
N ILE A 64 10.89 -6.70 9.93
CA ILE A 64 11.15 -5.30 10.29
C ILE A 64 10.37 -4.91 11.55
N ASP A 65 10.85 -3.88 12.25
CA ASP A 65 10.11 -3.26 13.34
C ASP A 65 9.05 -2.26 12.84
N PHE A 66 8.03 -2.04 13.66
CA PHE A 66 6.98 -1.05 13.40
C PHE A 66 6.85 -0.09 14.59
N SER A 67 6.46 1.15 14.29
CA SER A 67 5.94 2.06 15.31
C SER A 67 4.58 1.59 15.83
N ASP A 68 4.07 2.28 16.83
CA ASP A 68 2.64 2.26 17.11
C ASP A 68 1.86 2.73 15.86
N GLY A 69 0.73 2.08 15.60
CA GLY A 69 -0.06 2.32 14.40
C GLY A 69 -0.63 3.73 14.35
N TYR A 70 -0.34 4.47 13.28
CA TYR A 70 -0.76 5.87 13.13
C TYR A 70 -2.07 6.07 12.36
N TYR A 71 -2.55 5.03 11.66
CA TYR A 71 -3.81 5.08 10.91
C TYR A 71 -4.48 3.69 10.83
N LYS A 72 -5.77 3.61 11.14
CA LYS A 72 -6.55 2.38 11.00
C LYS A 72 -7.20 2.35 9.62
N SER A 73 -6.72 1.45 8.77
CA SER A 73 -7.21 1.25 7.41
C SER A 73 -7.88 -0.12 7.23
N GLY A 74 -8.69 -0.25 6.18
CA GLY A 74 -9.30 -1.50 5.73
C GLY A 74 -9.23 -1.60 4.20
N LEU A 75 -9.60 -2.77 3.68
CA LEU A 75 -9.71 -3.01 2.24
C LEU A 75 -11.13 -2.74 1.76
N LEU A 76 -11.25 -2.14 0.57
CA LEU A 76 -12.52 -1.93 -0.12
C LEU A 76 -12.43 -2.46 -1.54
N VAL A 77 -13.59 -2.86 -2.08
CA VAL A 77 -13.75 -3.28 -3.47
C VAL A 77 -14.19 -2.07 -4.28
N MET A 78 -13.52 -1.83 -5.41
CA MET A 78 -13.91 -0.81 -6.39
C MET A 78 -14.29 -1.50 -7.69
N VAL A 79 -15.42 -1.09 -8.27
CA VAL A 79 -15.93 -1.57 -9.55
C VAL A 79 -16.34 -0.40 -10.43
N ASN A 80 -16.55 -0.65 -11.73
CA ASN A 80 -17.09 0.35 -12.64
C ASN A 80 -18.46 0.85 -12.15
N ALA A 81 -18.75 2.14 -12.32
CA ALA A 81 -19.98 2.76 -11.86
C ALA A 81 -21.26 2.08 -12.37
N ASN A 82 -21.20 1.44 -13.55
CA ASN A 82 -22.33 0.72 -14.14
C ASN A 82 -22.38 -0.77 -13.77
N ASN A 83 -21.49 -1.25 -12.90
CA ASN A 83 -21.47 -2.64 -12.44
C ASN A 83 -22.54 -2.84 -11.35
N ASN A 84 -23.49 -3.74 -11.60
CA ASN A 84 -24.55 -4.12 -10.65
C ASN A 84 -24.39 -5.55 -10.11
N ASP A 85 -23.34 -6.26 -10.53
CA ASP A 85 -23.13 -7.69 -10.26
C ASP A 85 -22.35 -7.93 -8.96
N ILE A 86 -21.45 -7.02 -8.60
CA ILE A 86 -20.58 -7.15 -7.43
C ILE A 86 -21.15 -6.32 -6.29
N LYS A 87 -21.70 -6.98 -5.27
CA LYS A 87 -22.27 -6.35 -4.07
C LYS A 87 -21.47 -6.66 -2.83
N ASP A 88 -20.79 -7.81 -2.82
CA ASP A 88 -19.87 -8.18 -1.75
C ASP A 88 -18.61 -8.90 -2.27
N VAL A 89 -17.69 -9.23 -1.36
CA VAL A 89 -16.41 -9.87 -1.69
C VAL A 89 -16.58 -11.25 -2.31
N LYS A 90 -17.65 -11.99 -1.98
CA LYS A 90 -17.89 -13.34 -2.52
C LYS A 90 -18.25 -13.29 -4.00
N ASP A 91 -18.83 -12.20 -4.47
CA ASP A 91 -19.15 -11.99 -5.89
C ASP A 91 -17.88 -11.86 -6.76
N LEU A 92 -16.71 -11.67 -6.14
CA LEU A 92 -15.41 -11.66 -6.83
C LEU A 92 -14.91 -13.07 -7.19
N ASN A 93 -15.54 -14.13 -6.70
CA ASN A 93 -15.17 -15.50 -7.07
C ASN A 93 -15.39 -15.72 -8.58
N GLY A 94 -14.37 -16.26 -9.26
CA GLY A 94 -14.36 -16.45 -10.71
C GLY A 94 -14.19 -15.15 -11.51
N LYS A 95 -13.93 -14.00 -10.87
CA LYS A 95 -13.66 -12.72 -11.54
C LYS A 95 -12.16 -12.46 -11.67
N VAL A 96 -11.82 -11.52 -12.55
CA VAL A 96 -10.49 -10.93 -12.61
C VAL A 96 -10.41 -9.86 -11.54
N VAL A 97 -9.39 -9.90 -10.68
CA VAL A 97 -9.18 -8.91 -9.62
C VAL A 97 -7.81 -8.27 -9.85
N ALA A 98 -7.78 -6.94 -9.87
CA ALA A 98 -6.55 -6.15 -9.99
C ALA A 98 -6.15 -5.59 -8.62
N VAL A 99 -4.89 -5.76 -8.22
CA VAL A 99 -4.35 -5.31 -6.93
C VAL A 99 -2.96 -4.69 -7.09
N LYS A 100 -2.53 -3.88 -6.12
CA LYS A 100 -1.15 -3.38 -6.05
C LYS A 100 -0.22 -4.46 -5.48
N SER A 101 0.87 -4.76 -6.18
CA SER A 101 1.88 -5.75 -5.80
C SER A 101 2.49 -5.45 -4.43
N GLY A 102 2.72 -6.51 -3.64
CA GLY A 102 3.39 -6.44 -2.33
C GLY A 102 2.53 -5.85 -1.20
N THR A 103 1.28 -5.47 -1.46
CA THR A 103 0.35 -4.93 -0.46
C THR A 103 -0.48 -6.02 0.20
N GLY A 104 -1.10 -5.71 1.35
CA GLY A 104 -2.02 -6.63 2.03
C GLY A 104 -3.25 -7.01 1.19
N SER A 105 -3.56 -6.26 0.11
CA SER A 105 -4.60 -6.63 -0.85
C SER A 105 -4.27 -7.94 -1.58
N VAL A 106 -3.00 -8.21 -1.87
CA VAL A 106 -2.56 -9.47 -2.49
C VAL A 106 -2.80 -10.63 -1.53
N ASP A 107 -2.37 -10.47 -0.28
CA ASP A 107 -2.49 -11.50 0.75
C ASP A 107 -3.96 -11.81 1.04
N TYR A 108 -4.78 -10.76 1.19
CA TYR A 108 -6.22 -10.89 1.40
C TYR A 108 -6.90 -11.59 0.21
N ALA A 109 -6.62 -11.17 -1.02
CA ALA A 109 -7.23 -11.76 -2.21
C ALA A 109 -6.89 -13.25 -2.35
N LYS A 110 -5.61 -13.62 -2.15
CA LYS A 110 -5.16 -15.02 -2.20
C LYS A 110 -5.80 -15.88 -1.12
N ALA A 111 -5.99 -15.34 0.08
CA ALA A 111 -6.54 -16.10 1.21
C ALA A 111 -8.07 -16.23 1.17
N ASN A 112 -8.78 -15.25 0.60
CA ASN A 112 -10.24 -15.12 0.77
C ASN A 112 -11.04 -15.19 -0.53
N ILE A 113 -10.42 -15.07 -1.71
CA ILE A 113 -11.13 -14.97 -3.00
C ILE A 113 -10.61 -16.02 -3.97
N LYS A 114 -11.52 -16.80 -4.56
CA LYS A 114 -11.22 -17.74 -5.64
C LYS A 114 -11.30 -17.02 -6.99
N THR A 115 -10.35 -16.13 -7.26
CA THR A 115 -10.30 -15.33 -8.49
C THR A 115 -10.05 -16.20 -9.72
N LYS A 116 -10.61 -15.82 -10.88
CA LYS A 116 -10.22 -16.38 -12.18
C LYS A 116 -8.80 -15.96 -12.57
N ASP A 117 -8.44 -14.71 -12.25
CA ASP A 117 -7.12 -14.13 -12.51
C ASP A 117 -6.85 -13.03 -11.47
N LEU A 118 -5.67 -13.03 -10.85
CA LEU A 118 -5.24 -12.02 -9.88
C LEU A 118 -4.09 -11.21 -10.48
N ARG A 119 -4.43 -10.07 -11.07
CA ARG A 119 -3.47 -9.19 -11.73
C ARG A 119 -2.82 -8.27 -10.71
N GLN A 120 -1.50 -8.34 -10.63
CA GLN A 120 -0.72 -7.53 -9.69
C GLN A 120 0.03 -6.45 -10.46
N PHE A 121 -0.10 -5.20 -10.02
CA PHE A 121 0.54 -4.04 -10.65
C PHE A 121 1.46 -3.31 -9.67
N PRO A 122 2.59 -2.76 -10.12
CA PRO A 122 3.48 -1.98 -9.25
C PRO A 122 2.78 -0.78 -8.58
N ASN A 123 1.89 -0.12 -9.32
CA ASN A 123 1.14 1.05 -8.89
C ASN A 123 -0.37 0.85 -9.05
N ILE A 124 -1.14 1.47 -8.15
CA ILE A 124 -2.58 1.27 -8.10
C ILE A 124 -3.31 1.91 -9.29
N ASP A 125 -2.76 2.98 -9.87
CA ASP A 125 -3.34 3.63 -11.06
C ASP A 125 -3.48 2.65 -12.24
N ASN A 126 -2.51 1.75 -12.41
CA ASN A 126 -2.56 0.70 -13.44
C ASN A 126 -3.66 -0.33 -13.15
N ALA A 127 -3.93 -0.62 -11.88
CA ALA A 127 -5.03 -1.49 -11.48
C ALA A 127 -6.38 -0.83 -11.78
N TYR A 128 -6.50 0.48 -11.59
CA TYR A 128 -7.72 1.24 -11.89
C TYR A 128 -8.03 1.31 -13.38
N ILE A 129 -7.02 1.46 -14.23
CA ILE A 129 -7.18 1.50 -15.70
C ILE A 129 -7.63 0.14 -16.28
N CYS A 130 -7.45 -0.96 -15.54
CA CYS A 130 -7.83 -2.30 -15.97
C CYS A 130 -9.29 -2.69 -15.67
N LEU A 131 -10.06 -1.83 -15.00
CA LEU A 131 -11.48 -2.05 -14.64
C LEU A 131 -12.43 -1.65 -15.78
#